data_AF-A0A817T7W7-F1
#
_entry.id   AF-A0A817T7W7-F1
#
_cell.length_a   1.000
_cell.length_b   1.000
_cell.length_c   1.000
_cell.angle_alpha   90.00
_cell.angle_beta   90.00
_cell.angle_gamma   90.00
#
_symmetry.space_group_name_H-M   'P 1'
#
loop_
_entity.id
_entity.type
_entity.pdbx_description
1 polymer ?
#
loop_
_entity_poly.entity_id
_entity_poly.type
_entity_poly.pdbx_seq_one_letter_code
_entity_poly.pdbx_strand_id
1 'polypeptide(L)'
;MFREYFLVYLPSKQQKQIQSNSRYDNVKEVLMSNISKIRLNFILFLCQSIFDRFLTWFQKEEPLVHLLYNALCDLYRTVLLSFLSPEHVGSTYGGALLDIDFKLAEKQLTTKKLQIGEEARRLLVDVSASDRATFFHDVKSIYHAIADNLKKYLPLKNTFLKDLHVLDPASRTKQDSADTMIRVGRAIPKLLSNAEIDRIRYEFMMCAAETIDQSWYIKNKYHDSDDNNHTEYQQIDYYWNKTLSLTTSFGLPKYPTLSKIVKNILIISHGNLDAERGFSINEHIVTENRTLLSLSSINGLRSTWDAIKFYGVGSPHRISIKIDMIRAVQKSKSVYNQEQLSLKSLANREKEQSEKHEHTNGEMKKLIDRENQLLSKQKGLHDKQKKAQLLVDEGRQQLDNALKKADIIDAQAANALIGAGDEQVKLISDELFKITDELLKIQKTKSDPFGPIIALNFLNGPITISPLSDLKPSVSTYSKK
;
A
#
# COMPACT_ATOMS: atom_id res chain seq x y z
N MET A 1 30.94 -20.27 -15.39
CA MET A 1 30.09 -19.59 -16.38
C MET A 1 30.03 -18.07 -16.21
N PHE A 2 29.38 -17.45 -15.21
CA PHE A 2 29.28 -15.98 -15.13
C PHE A 2 30.63 -15.25 -14.90
N ARG A 3 31.45 -15.77 -13.98
CA ARG A 3 32.80 -15.25 -13.71
C ARG A 3 33.72 -15.35 -14.93
N GLU A 4 33.63 -16.44 -15.66
CA GLU A 4 34.40 -16.71 -16.88
C GLU A 4 33.92 -15.83 -18.05
N TYR A 5 32.61 -15.63 -18.15
CA TYR A 5 32.02 -14.69 -19.12
C TYR A 5 32.52 -13.25 -18.87
N PHE A 6 32.46 -12.76 -17.64
CA PHE A 6 32.87 -11.39 -17.31
C PHE A 6 34.37 -11.17 -17.31
N LEU A 7 35.17 -12.14 -16.86
CA LEU A 7 36.63 -11.97 -16.71
C LEU A 7 37.43 -12.42 -17.94
N VAL A 8 36.86 -13.26 -18.80
CA VAL A 8 37.58 -13.87 -19.94
C VAL A 8 36.89 -13.53 -21.27
N TYR A 9 35.59 -13.79 -21.38
CA TYR A 9 34.86 -13.64 -22.66
C TYR A 9 34.55 -12.19 -23.05
N LEU A 10 34.05 -11.38 -22.12
CA LEU A 10 33.79 -9.94 -22.32
C LEU A 10 35.04 -9.16 -22.75
N PRO A 11 36.17 -9.25 -22.00
CA PRO A 11 37.40 -8.57 -22.39
C PRO A 11 38.01 -9.09 -23.70
N SER A 12 37.76 -10.35 -24.10
CA SER A 12 38.24 -10.87 -25.39
C SER A 12 37.39 -10.42 -26.60
N LYS A 13 36.11 -10.07 -26.42
CA LYS A 13 35.25 -9.60 -27.53
C LYS A 13 35.05 -8.08 -27.61
N GLN A 14 35.15 -7.34 -26.50
CA GLN A 14 34.79 -5.90 -26.45
C GLN A 14 35.90 -5.03 -25.84
N GLN A 15 37.16 -5.33 -26.15
CA GLN A 15 38.36 -4.70 -25.59
C GLN A 15 38.33 -3.16 -25.60
N LYS A 16 37.88 -2.53 -26.70
CA LYS A 16 37.82 -1.05 -26.84
C LYS A 16 36.74 -0.36 -25.98
N GLN A 17 35.62 -1.03 -25.71
CA GLN A 17 34.54 -0.47 -24.87
C GLN A 17 34.78 -0.67 -23.37
N ILE A 18 35.68 -1.61 -23.02
CA ILE A 18 35.96 -2.02 -21.65
C ILE A 18 37.15 -1.25 -21.05
N GLN A 19 38.13 -0.84 -21.87
CA GLN A 19 39.41 -0.23 -21.42
C GLN A 19 39.28 1.05 -20.57
N SER A 20 38.11 1.67 -20.48
CA SER A 20 37.86 2.85 -19.64
C SER A 20 36.50 2.84 -18.93
N ASN A 21 35.84 1.67 -18.82
CA ASN A 21 34.51 1.59 -18.24
C ASN A 21 34.59 1.30 -16.74
N SER A 22 34.41 2.34 -15.93
CA SER A 22 34.42 2.25 -14.46
C SER A 22 33.41 1.24 -13.90
N ARG A 23 32.28 0.99 -14.58
CA ARG A 23 31.32 -0.04 -14.15
C ARG A 23 31.88 -1.44 -14.33
N TYR A 24 32.59 -1.68 -15.43
CA TYR A 24 33.24 -2.97 -15.66
C TYR A 24 34.36 -3.19 -14.63
N ASP A 25 35.18 -2.18 -14.36
CA ASP A 25 36.27 -2.31 -13.38
C ASP A 25 35.72 -2.59 -11.98
N ASN A 26 34.65 -1.91 -11.57
CA ASN A 26 33.97 -2.20 -10.30
C ASN A 26 33.46 -3.64 -10.22
N VAL A 27 32.79 -4.13 -11.27
CA VAL A 27 32.28 -5.52 -11.32
C VAL A 27 33.42 -6.53 -11.34
N LYS A 28 34.50 -6.24 -12.08
CA LYS A 28 35.70 -7.07 -12.13
C LYS A 28 36.36 -7.18 -10.75
N GLU A 29 36.55 -6.07 -10.05
CA GLU A 29 37.10 -6.06 -8.69
C GLU A 29 36.23 -6.89 -7.73
N VAL A 30 34.91 -6.73 -7.81
CA VAL A 30 33.97 -7.52 -6.99
C VAL A 30 34.05 -9.02 -7.33
N LEU A 31 34.15 -9.41 -8.60
CA LEU A 31 34.25 -10.81 -9.02
C LEU A 31 35.63 -11.44 -8.76
N MET A 32 36.67 -10.62 -8.60
CA MET A 32 38.01 -11.03 -8.21
C MET A 32 38.18 -11.13 -6.69
N SER A 33 37.37 -10.40 -5.94
CA SER A 33 37.38 -10.38 -4.48
C SER A 33 36.83 -11.69 -3.87
N ASN A 34 37.68 -12.37 -3.09
CA ASN A 34 37.29 -13.58 -2.35
C ASN A 34 36.17 -13.30 -1.33
N ILE A 35 36.20 -12.15 -0.66
CA ILE A 35 35.17 -11.80 0.33
C ILE A 35 33.80 -11.56 -0.33
N SER A 36 33.79 -10.97 -1.53
CA SER A 36 32.56 -10.79 -2.31
C SER A 36 31.95 -12.13 -2.74
N LYS A 37 32.80 -13.09 -3.15
CA LYS A 37 32.35 -14.46 -3.45
C LYS A 37 31.67 -15.11 -2.25
N ILE A 38 32.22 -14.94 -1.04
CA ILE A 38 31.64 -15.48 0.20
C ILE A 38 30.28 -14.84 0.49
N ARG A 39 30.19 -13.51 0.38
CA ARG A 39 28.92 -12.77 0.55
C ARG A 39 27.84 -13.24 -0.42
N LEU A 40 28.19 -13.48 -1.69
CA LEU A 40 27.24 -14.00 -2.68
C LEU A 40 26.77 -15.42 -2.35
N ASN A 41 27.65 -16.29 -1.85
CA ASN A 41 27.26 -17.62 -1.40
C ASN A 41 26.33 -17.57 -0.18
N PHE A 42 26.55 -16.63 0.73
CA PHE A 42 25.63 -16.40 1.85
C PHE A 42 24.25 -15.93 1.36
N ILE A 43 24.20 -15.00 0.40
CA ILE A 43 22.93 -14.55 -0.19
C ILE A 43 22.22 -15.72 -0.88
N LEU A 44 22.95 -16.52 -1.64
CA LEU A 44 22.40 -17.71 -2.31
C LEU A 44 21.82 -18.70 -1.29
N PHE A 45 22.52 -18.92 -0.18
CA PHE A 45 22.02 -19.73 0.93
C PHE A 45 20.71 -19.17 1.50
N LEU A 46 20.62 -17.85 1.75
CA LEU A 46 19.39 -17.23 2.23
C LEU A 46 18.22 -17.47 1.27
N CYS A 47 18.42 -17.24 -0.03
CA CYS A 47 17.40 -17.49 -1.05
C CYS A 47 16.95 -18.95 -1.02
N GLN A 48 17.88 -19.89 -1.20
CA GLN A 48 17.57 -21.30 -1.38
C GLN A 48 17.03 -21.97 -0.11
N SER A 49 17.60 -21.65 1.04
CA SER A 49 17.34 -22.38 2.29
C SER A 49 16.23 -21.77 3.13
N ILE A 50 15.96 -20.47 2.98
CA ILE A 50 14.96 -19.76 3.79
C ILE A 50 13.74 -19.36 2.95
N PHE A 51 13.93 -18.74 1.79
CA PHE A 51 12.82 -18.08 1.08
C PHE A 51 12.21 -18.91 -0.05
N ASP A 52 13.01 -19.67 -0.81
CA ASP A 52 12.57 -20.36 -2.02
C ASP A 52 11.39 -21.28 -1.76
N ARG A 53 11.43 -22.08 -0.69
CA ARG A 53 10.32 -22.98 -0.33
C ARG A 53 9.01 -22.22 -0.11
N PHE A 54 9.06 -21.11 0.63
CA PHE A 54 7.86 -20.31 0.89
C PHE A 54 7.35 -19.67 -0.42
N LEU A 55 8.24 -19.01 -1.16
CA LEU A 55 7.89 -18.30 -2.39
C LEU A 55 7.33 -19.24 -3.46
N THR A 56 8.03 -20.34 -3.75
CA THR A 56 7.59 -21.32 -4.76
C THR A 56 6.27 -21.99 -4.38
N TRP A 57 6.02 -22.24 -3.09
CA TRP A 57 4.78 -22.87 -2.67
C TRP A 57 3.57 -21.94 -2.83
N PHE A 58 3.69 -20.67 -2.42
CA PHE A 58 2.59 -19.69 -2.57
C PHE A 58 2.50 -19.07 -3.98
N GLN A 59 3.29 -19.59 -4.93
CA GLN A 59 3.15 -19.35 -6.37
C GLN A 59 2.26 -20.39 -7.09
N LYS A 60 1.63 -21.32 -6.38
CA LYS A 60 0.68 -22.26 -7.02
C LYS A 60 -0.68 -21.61 -7.27
N GLU A 61 -1.39 -22.07 -8.31
CA GLU A 61 -2.77 -21.63 -8.59
C GLU A 61 -3.80 -22.19 -7.60
N GLU A 62 -3.51 -23.34 -6.99
CA GLU A 62 -4.42 -24.00 -6.05
C GLU A 62 -4.60 -23.16 -4.77
N PRO A 63 -5.78 -23.16 -4.13
CA PRO A 63 -5.99 -22.39 -2.91
C PRO A 63 -5.12 -22.89 -1.75
N LEU A 64 -4.27 -22.03 -1.19
CA LEU A 64 -3.34 -22.42 -0.10
C LEU A 64 -3.56 -21.62 1.19
N VAL A 65 -4.66 -20.86 1.28
CA VAL A 65 -4.93 -19.97 2.43
C VAL A 65 -4.97 -20.70 3.78
N HIS A 66 -5.38 -21.97 3.78
CA HIS A 66 -5.41 -22.84 4.97
C HIS A 66 -4.02 -23.16 5.54
N LEU A 67 -2.96 -23.08 4.73
CA LEU A 67 -1.58 -23.32 5.15
C LEU A 67 -0.80 -22.03 5.41
N LEU A 68 -1.31 -20.89 4.95
CA LEU A 68 -0.59 -19.61 4.94
C LEU A 68 -0.09 -19.21 6.33
N TYR A 69 -0.95 -19.27 7.35
CA TYR A 69 -0.54 -18.87 8.70
C TYR A 69 0.63 -19.70 9.25
N ASN A 70 0.57 -21.02 9.08
CA ASN A 70 1.63 -21.94 9.51
C ASN A 70 2.93 -21.64 8.77
N ALA A 71 2.85 -21.50 7.44
CA ALA A 71 4.02 -21.24 6.63
C ALA A 71 4.68 -19.88 6.96
N LEU A 72 3.89 -18.86 7.32
CA LEU A 72 4.42 -17.58 7.79
C LEU A 72 5.13 -17.72 9.16
N CYS A 73 4.58 -18.52 10.07
CA CYS A 73 5.23 -18.82 11.34
C CYS A 73 6.56 -19.54 11.11
N ASP A 74 6.57 -20.54 10.23
CA ASP A 74 7.76 -21.34 9.92
C ASP A 74 8.84 -20.51 9.22
N LEU A 75 8.47 -19.63 8.29
CA LEU A 75 9.39 -18.68 7.65
C LEU A 75 10.10 -17.82 8.69
N TYR A 76 9.33 -17.18 9.59
CA TYR A 76 9.92 -16.30 10.59
C TYR A 76 10.76 -17.07 11.62
N ARG A 77 10.25 -18.22 12.09
CA ARG A 77 11.01 -19.12 12.98
C ARG A 77 12.33 -19.57 12.35
N THR A 78 12.34 -19.92 11.07
CA THR A 78 13.55 -20.36 10.35
C THR A 78 14.60 -19.25 10.31
N VAL A 79 14.17 -18.01 10.06
CA VAL A 79 15.05 -16.84 10.13
C VAL A 79 15.61 -16.67 11.54
N LEU A 80 14.77 -16.73 12.58
CA LEU A 80 15.23 -16.57 13.98
C LEU A 80 16.23 -17.67 14.38
N LEU A 81 15.94 -18.93 14.07
CA LEU A 81 16.83 -20.07 14.35
C LEU A 81 18.15 -20.02 13.57
N SER A 82 18.24 -19.19 12.53
CA SER A 82 19.48 -19.03 11.77
C SER A 82 20.56 -18.27 12.56
N PHE A 83 20.16 -17.46 13.55
CA PHE A 83 21.07 -16.63 14.34
C PHE A 83 20.80 -16.56 15.84
N LEU A 84 19.71 -17.12 16.33
CA LEU A 84 19.38 -17.26 17.76
C LEU A 84 19.52 -18.70 18.23
N SER A 85 19.71 -18.86 19.53
CA SER A 85 19.74 -20.17 20.16
C SER A 85 18.36 -20.85 20.06
N PRO A 86 18.29 -22.17 19.78
CA PRO A 86 17.03 -22.90 19.75
C PRO A 86 16.26 -22.82 21.09
N GLU A 87 16.98 -22.70 22.20
CA GLU A 87 16.41 -22.58 23.54
C GLU A 87 15.67 -21.24 23.73
N HIS A 88 16.16 -20.16 23.10
CA HIS A 88 15.53 -18.84 23.16
C HIS A 88 14.30 -18.75 22.24
N VAL A 89 14.36 -19.36 21.06
CA VAL A 89 13.19 -19.41 20.15
C VAL A 89 12.12 -20.37 20.68
N GLY A 90 12.56 -21.54 21.17
CA GLY A 90 11.71 -22.56 21.76
C GLY A 90 10.58 -23.04 20.85
N SER A 91 9.48 -23.45 21.48
CA SER A 91 8.22 -23.85 20.84
C SER A 91 7.25 -22.68 20.58
N THR A 92 7.71 -21.43 20.74
CA THR A 92 6.93 -20.21 20.53
C THR A 92 6.22 -20.18 19.18
N TYR A 93 4.94 -19.82 19.10
CA TYR A 93 4.19 -19.93 17.85
C TYR A 93 3.23 -18.75 17.65
N GLY A 94 2.94 -18.44 16.40
CA GLY A 94 2.02 -17.36 16.04
C GLY A 94 2.49 -15.99 16.50
N GLY A 95 1.57 -15.19 17.06
CA GLY A 95 1.85 -13.82 17.50
C GLY A 95 3.02 -13.72 18.50
N ALA A 96 3.21 -14.73 19.35
CA ALA A 96 4.28 -14.75 20.35
C ALA A 96 5.69 -14.80 19.71
N LEU A 97 5.82 -15.29 18.46
CA LEU A 97 7.11 -15.22 17.74
C LEU A 97 7.56 -13.78 17.56
N LEU A 98 6.61 -12.85 17.35
CA LEU A 98 6.91 -11.43 17.15
C LEU A 98 7.40 -10.77 18.44
N ASP A 99 7.13 -11.35 19.61
CA ASP A 99 7.51 -10.79 20.90
C ASP A 99 8.93 -11.22 21.32
N ILE A 100 9.57 -12.12 20.57
CA ILE A 100 10.97 -12.52 20.80
C ILE A 100 11.89 -11.30 20.57
N ASP A 101 12.65 -10.96 21.60
CA ASP A 101 13.77 -10.02 21.46
C ASP A 101 15.00 -10.78 20.91
N PHE A 102 15.30 -10.49 19.65
CA PHE A 102 16.39 -11.11 18.91
C PHE A 102 17.68 -10.27 18.91
N LYS A 103 17.68 -9.10 19.55
CA LYS A 103 18.85 -8.21 19.63
C LYS A 103 19.73 -8.51 20.85
N LEU A 104 19.26 -9.34 21.77
CA LEU A 104 20.01 -9.84 22.93
C LEU A 104 21.24 -10.65 22.48
N ALA A 105 22.43 -10.11 22.74
CA ALA A 105 23.69 -10.67 22.27
C ALA A 105 23.98 -12.06 22.89
N GLU A 106 23.58 -12.25 24.14
CA GLU A 106 23.72 -13.49 24.91
C GLU A 106 22.80 -14.63 24.42
N LYS A 107 21.77 -14.29 23.65
CA LYS A 107 20.84 -15.26 23.05
C LYS A 107 21.18 -15.58 21.60
N GLN A 108 22.13 -14.87 21.01
CA GLN A 108 22.59 -15.09 19.65
C GLN A 108 23.60 -16.24 19.57
N LEU A 109 23.58 -16.93 18.44
CA LEU A 109 24.56 -17.95 18.12
C LEU A 109 25.96 -17.34 18.00
N THR A 110 26.95 -18.13 18.38
CA THR A 110 28.36 -17.84 18.11
C THR A 110 28.63 -17.90 16.60
N THR A 111 29.70 -17.26 16.13
CA THR A 111 30.10 -17.27 14.71
C THR A 111 30.24 -18.69 14.16
N LYS A 112 30.65 -19.65 14.99
CA LYS A 112 30.75 -21.07 14.62
C LYS A 112 29.39 -21.69 14.31
N LYS A 113 28.33 -21.35 15.05
CA LYS A 113 26.99 -21.94 14.92
C LYS A 113 26.04 -21.17 14.01
N LEU A 114 26.39 -19.93 13.65
CA LEU A 114 25.59 -19.08 12.77
C LEU A 114 25.34 -19.75 11.41
N GLN A 115 24.11 -19.74 10.93
CA GLN A 115 23.79 -20.31 9.62
C GLN A 115 24.28 -19.36 8.53
N ILE A 116 25.16 -19.84 7.65
CA ILE A 116 25.72 -19.05 6.54
C ILE A 116 25.81 -19.83 5.23
N GLY A 117 25.39 -21.10 5.23
CA GLY A 117 25.61 -22.04 4.14
C GLY A 117 26.99 -22.68 4.16
N GLU A 118 27.06 -23.93 3.66
CA GLU A 118 28.29 -24.72 3.70
C GLU A 118 29.39 -24.15 2.79
N GLU A 119 29.02 -23.67 1.59
CA GLU A 119 29.98 -23.12 0.65
C GLU A 119 30.60 -21.81 1.15
N ALA A 120 29.82 -20.93 1.79
CA ALA A 120 30.36 -19.72 2.41
C ALA A 120 31.29 -20.06 3.57
N ARG A 121 30.93 -21.05 4.40
CA ARG A 121 31.73 -21.53 5.52
C ARG A 121 33.07 -22.12 5.07
N ARG A 122 33.06 -22.93 4.01
CA ARG A 122 34.26 -23.51 3.39
C ARG A 122 35.23 -22.43 2.92
N LEU A 123 34.72 -21.40 2.23
CA LEU A 123 35.53 -20.32 1.68
C LEU A 123 36.09 -19.35 2.74
N LEU A 124 35.48 -19.27 3.93
CA LEU A 124 35.94 -18.40 5.03
C LEU A 124 37.22 -18.87 5.73
N VAL A 125 37.64 -20.11 5.53
CA VAL A 125 38.86 -20.67 6.14
C VAL A 125 40.10 -19.89 5.70
N ASP A 126 40.15 -19.52 4.42
CA ASP A 126 41.31 -18.87 3.78
C ASP A 126 41.28 -17.33 3.87
N VAL A 127 40.45 -16.77 4.75
CA VAL A 127 40.21 -15.31 4.88
C VAL A 127 40.91 -14.74 6.11
N SER A 128 41.37 -13.49 5.99
CA SER A 128 41.98 -12.75 7.09
C SER A 128 41.05 -12.67 8.31
N ALA A 129 41.62 -12.58 9.51
CA ALA A 129 40.83 -12.48 10.74
C ALA A 129 39.94 -11.23 10.76
N SER A 130 40.43 -10.12 10.22
CA SER A 130 39.71 -8.85 10.11
C SER A 130 38.50 -8.98 9.19
N ASP A 131 38.69 -9.47 7.96
CA ASP A 131 37.60 -9.61 6.98
C ASP A 131 36.56 -10.62 7.44
N ARG A 132 36.99 -11.68 8.12
CA ARG A 132 36.09 -12.67 8.74
C ARG A 132 35.23 -12.04 9.83
N ALA A 133 35.80 -11.19 10.69
CA ALA A 133 35.04 -10.48 11.72
C ALA A 133 34.00 -9.54 11.09
N THR A 134 34.40 -8.77 10.08
CA THR A 134 33.50 -7.90 9.31
C THR A 134 32.37 -8.70 8.65
N PHE A 135 32.68 -9.84 8.01
CA PHE A 135 31.66 -10.69 7.40
C PHE A 135 30.62 -11.17 8.42
N PHE A 136 31.05 -11.66 9.59
CA PHE A 136 30.10 -12.12 10.61
C PHE A 136 29.28 -10.97 11.22
N HIS A 137 29.85 -9.76 11.30
CA HIS A 137 29.09 -8.57 11.67
C HIS A 137 28.00 -8.27 10.62
N ASP A 138 28.35 -8.28 9.34
CA ASP A 138 27.42 -8.06 8.23
C ASP A 138 26.29 -9.12 8.21
N VAL A 139 26.64 -10.39 8.39
CA VAL A 139 25.65 -11.49 8.45
C VAL A 139 24.64 -11.27 9.56
N LYS A 140 25.10 -10.91 10.77
CA LYS A 140 24.19 -10.61 11.89
C LYS A 140 23.28 -9.41 11.56
N SER A 141 23.86 -8.36 10.99
CA SER A 141 23.11 -7.18 10.57
C SER A 141 22.03 -7.51 9.54
N ILE A 142 22.36 -8.36 8.55
CA ILE A 142 21.40 -8.84 7.54
C ILE A 142 20.28 -9.65 8.19
N TYR A 143 20.61 -10.58 9.10
CA TYR A 143 19.58 -11.34 9.82
C TYR A 143 18.68 -10.45 10.67
N HIS A 144 19.23 -9.46 11.37
CA HIS A 144 18.44 -8.47 12.10
C HIS A 144 17.52 -7.68 11.18
N ALA A 145 18.02 -7.24 10.03
CA ALA A 145 17.21 -6.50 9.06
C ALA A 145 16.07 -7.35 8.49
N ILE A 146 16.34 -8.62 8.14
CA ILE A 146 15.30 -9.56 7.69
C ILE A 146 14.28 -9.79 8.81
N ALA A 147 14.74 -10.07 10.03
CA ALA A 147 13.86 -10.33 11.16
C ALA A 147 12.99 -9.12 11.53
N ASP A 148 13.55 -7.91 11.55
CA ASP A 148 12.81 -6.65 11.76
C ASP A 148 11.77 -6.45 10.64
N ASN A 149 12.12 -6.73 9.38
CA ASN A 149 11.21 -6.61 8.24
C ASN A 149 10.03 -7.60 8.34
N LEU A 150 10.31 -8.89 8.54
CA LEU A 150 9.28 -9.91 8.72
C LEU A 150 8.41 -9.62 9.95
N LYS A 151 9.02 -9.22 11.07
CA LYS A 151 8.27 -8.85 12.28
C LYS A 151 7.27 -7.72 12.03
N LYS A 152 7.64 -6.75 11.18
CA LYS A 152 6.81 -5.60 10.83
C LYS A 152 5.63 -5.96 9.92
N TYR A 153 5.83 -6.85 8.95
CA TYR A 153 4.86 -7.10 7.89
C TYR A 153 4.06 -8.40 8.03
N LEU A 154 4.55 -9.38 8.79
CA LEU A 154 3.84 -10.65 8.91
C LEU A 154 2.60 -10.54 9.82
N PRO A 155 1.41 -10.96 9.36
CA PRO A 155 0.17 -10.87 10.10
C PRO A 155 0.03 -11.98 11.16
N LEU A 156 1.08 -12.29 11.95
CA LEU A 156 1.03 -13.40 12.91
C LEU A 156 0.08 -13.14 14.10
N LYS A 157 -0.36 -11.89 14.32
CA LYS A 157 -1.42 -11.55 15.29
C LYS A 157 -2.84 -11.71 14.71
N ASN A 158 -2.98 -12.01 13.42
CA ASN A 158 -4.27 -12.18 12.77
C ASN A 158 -4.88 -13.54 13.15
N THR A 159 -5.88 -13.51 14.02
CA THR A 159 -6.60 -14.71 14.50
C THR A 159 -7.47 -15.35 13.43
N PHE A 160 -8.07 -14.56 12.54
CA PHE A 160 -8.84 -15.09 11.41
C PHE A 160 -7.96 -15.97 10.52
N LEU A 161 -6.80 -15.45 10.09
CA LEU A 161 -5.85 -16.19 9.27
C LEU A 161 -5.34 -17.44 9.98
N LYS A 162 -5.07 -17.36 11.29
CA LYS A 162 -4.74 -18.53 12.13
C LYS A 162 -5.84 -19.57 12.08
N ASP A 163 -7.10 -19.17 12.21
CA ASP A 163 -8.24 -20.10 12.29
C ASP A 163 -8.54 -20.79 10.95
N LEU A 164 -8.05 -20.28 9.82
CA LEU A 164 -8.25 -20.91 8.49
C LEU A 164 -7.61 -22.29 8.34
N HIS A 165 -6.68 -22.68 9.22
CA HIS A 165 -6.13 -24.03 9.28
C HIS A 165 -7.20 -25.11 9.50
N VAL A 166 -8.38 -24.73 10.01
CA VAL A 166 -9.53 -25.62 10.21
C VAL A 166 -10.01 -26.26 8.90
N LEU A 167 -9.69 -25.66 7.75
CA LEU A 167 -10.02 -26.20 6.44
C LEU A 167 -9.15 -27.39 6.03
N ASP A 168 -7.99 -27.56 6.66
CA ASP A 168 -7.12 -28.72 6.42
C ASP A 168 -7.87 -30.02 6.80
N PRO A 169 -7.92 -31.04 5.91
CA PRO A 169 -8.51 -32.34 6.23
C PRO A 169 -8.01 -32.96 7.54
N ALA A 170 -6.73 -32.75 7.87
CA ALA A 170 -6.11 -33.24 9.10
C ALA A 170 -6.58 -32.48 10.36
N SER A 171 -7.13 -31.28 10.21
CA SER A 171 -7.67 -30.50 11.32
C SER A 171 -9.13 -30.84 11.63
N ARG A 172 -9.84 -31.49 10.71
CA ARG A 172 -11.29 -31.76 10.81
C ARG A 172 -11.71 -32.44 12.13
N THR A 173 -10.92 -33.39 12.63
CA THR A 173 -11.25 -34.20 13.82
C THR A 173 -10.70 -33.66 15.13
N LYS A 174 -10.02 -32.51 15.12
CA LYS A 174 -9.49 -31.88 16.35
C LYS A 174 -10.64 -31.33 17.19
N GLN A 175 -10.50 -31.41 18.51
CA GLN A 175 -11.53 -31.05 19.49
C GLN A 175 -12.06 -29.62 19.30
N ASP A 176 -11.19 -28.66 18.99
CA ASP A 176 -11.55 -27.23 18.87
C ASP A 176 -11.98 -26.80 17.46
N SER A 177 -12.04 -27.72 16.50
CA SER A 177 -12.26 -27.35 15.08
C SER A 177 -13.67 -26.81 14.82
N ALA A 178 -14.68 -27.32 15.50
CA ALA A 178 -16.04 -26.79 15.37
C ALA A 178 -16.12 -25.34 15.87
N ASP A 179 -15.52 -25.03 17.01
CA ASP A 179 -15.48 -23.67 17.55
C ASP A 179 -14.62 -22.73 16.69
N THR A 180 -13.54 -23.26 16.12
CA THR A 180 -12.70 -22.54 15.15
C THR A 180 -13.51 -22.17 13.91
N MET A 181 -14.29 -23.11 13.36
CA MET A 181 -15.16 -22.84 12.21
C MET A 181 -16.22 -21.75 12.52
N ILE A 182 -16.77 -21.73 13.75
CA ILE A 182 -17.70 -20.67 14.17
C ILE A 182 -17.00 -19.30 14.21
N ARG A 183 -15.78 -19.23 14.76
CA ARG A 183 -15.01 -17.97 14.78
C ARG A 183 -14.75 -17.46 13.36
N VAL A 184 -14.39 -18.35 12.44
CA VAL A 184 -14.23 -18.03 11.02
C VAL A 184 -15.53 -17.52 10.42
N GLY A 185 -16.66 -18.20 10.65
CA GLY A 185 -17.97 -17.78 10.16
C GLY A 185 -18.39 -16.40 10.68
N ARG A 186 -18.06 -16.06 11.93
CA ARG A 186 -18.32 -14.74 12.53
C ARG A 186 -17.39 -13.65 12.01
N ALA A 187 -16.18 -14.00 11.60
CA ALA A 187 -15.17 -13.04 11.16
C ALA A 187 -15.48 -12.44 9.77
N ILE A 188 -16.30 -13.12 8.94
CA ILE A 188 -16.65 -12.63 7.60
C ILE A 188 -17.97 -11.85 7.66
N PRO A 189 -17.96 -10.50 7.55
CA PRO A 189 -19.15 -9.69 7.74
C PRO A 189 -20.23 -10.01 6.72
N LYS A 190 -21.49 -10.12 7.19
CA LYS A 190 -22.69 -10.35 6.38
C LYS A 190 -22.71 -11.66 5.58
N LEU A 191 -21.71 -12.53 5.74
CA LEU A 191 -21.72 -13.82 5.05
C LEU A 191 -22.81 -14.73 5.62
N LEU A 192 -22.92 -14.81 6.93
CA LEU A 192 -23.89 -15.66 7.63
C LEU A 192 -24.81 -14.85 8.54
N SER A 193 -26.07 -15.26 8.61
CA SER A 193 -27.03 -14.88 9.64
C SER A 193 -26.73 -15.56 10.98
N ASN A 194 -27.27 -15.04 12.09
CA ASN A 194 -27.10 -15.67 13.41
C ASN A 194 -27.58 -17.13 13.42
N ALA A 195 -28.69 -17.43 12.75
CA ALA A 195 -29.20 -18.81 12.63
C ALA A 195 -28.27 -19.73 11.80
N GLU A 196 -27.58 -19.20 10.78
CA GLU A 196 -26.54 -19.93 10.06
C GLU A 196 -25.31 -20.18 10.95
N ILE A 197 -24.93 -19.22 11.81
CA ILE A 197 -23.83 -19.38 12.78
C ILE A 197 -24.12 -20.48 13.81
N ASP A 198 -25.37 -20.67 14.24
CA ASP A 198 -25.72 -21.79 15.12
C ASP A 198 -25.69 -23.13 14.37
N ARG A 199 -26.11 -23.13 13.10
CA ARG A 199 -26.13 -24.33 12.24
C ARG A 199 -24.73 -24.83 11.85
N ILE A 200 -23.77 -23.93 11.59
CA ILE A 200 -22.44 -24.33 11.13
C ILE A 200 -21.73 -25.24 12.13
N ARG A 201 -21.94 -25.06 13.44
CA ARG A 201 -21.39 -25.95 14.47
C ARG A 201 -21.79 -27.40 14.20
N TYR A 202 -23.09 -27.64 14.04
CA TYR A 202 -23.63 -28.97 13.81
C TYR A 202 -23.22 -29.52 12.45
N GLU A 203 -23.29 -28.72 11.38
CA GLU A 203 -22.84 -29.14 10.04
C GLU A 203 -21.36 -29.56 10.06
N PHE A 204 -20.49 -28.80 10.73
CA PHE A 204 -19.07 -29.13 10.82
C PHE A 204 -18.83 -30.38 11.66
N MET A 205 -19.52 -30.56 12.80
CA MET A 205 -19.41 -31.78 13.61
C MET A 205 -19.86 -33.03 12.83
N MET A 206 -20.96 -32.93 12.09
CA MET A 206 -21.43 -34.01 11.21
C MET A 206 -20.42 -34.29 10.09
N CYS A 207 -19.88 -33.25 9.47
CA CYS A 207 -18.80 -33.38 8.49
C CYS A 207 -17.56 -34.04 9.10
N ALA A 208 -17.24 -33.79 10.37
CA ALA A 208 -16.10 -34.39 11.07
C ALA A 208 -16.31 -35.87 11.42
N ALA A 209 -17.55 -36.28 11.66
CA ALA A 209 -17.93 -37.67 11.86
C ALA A 209 -18.09 -38.45 10.54
N GLU A 210 -18.14 -37.77 9.40
CA GLU A 210 -18.28 -38.42 8.09
C GLU A 210 -17.09 -39.33 7.77
N THR A 211 -17.38 -40.52 7.23
CA THR A 211 -16.38 -41.37 6.61
C THR A 211 -15.96 -40.77 5.27
N ILE A 212 -14.76 -40.19 5.23
CA ILE A 212 -14.20 -39.61 4.00
C ILE A 212 -13.22 -40.60 3.37
N ASP A 213 -13.43 -40.88 2.09
CA ASP A 213 -12.54 -41.71 1.28
C ASP A 213 -11.14 -41.11 1.19
N GLN A 214 -10.11 -41.93 1.37
CA GLN A 214 -8.71 -41.49 1.29
C GLN A 214 -8.37 -40.85 -0.05
N SER A 215 -9.00 -41.29 -1.14
CA SER A 215 -8.81 -40.75 -2.50
C SER A 215 -9.21 -39.28 -2.64
N TRP A 216 -9.99 -38.74 -1.69
CA TRP A 216 -10.43 -37.34 -1.73
C TRP A 216 -9.32 -36.38 -1.28
N TYR A 217 -8.32 -36.86 -0.53
CA TYR A 217 -7.21 -36.04 -0.05
C TYR A 217 -5.83 -36.63 -0.40
N ILE A 218 -5.72 -37.91 -0.74
CA ILE A 218 -4.50 -38.54 -1.28
C ILE A 218 -4.72 -38.77 -2.77
N LYS A 219 -3.86 -38.14 -3.59
CA LYS A 219 -3.86 -38.29 -5.05
C LYS A 219 -3.08 -39.53 -5.45
N ASN A 220 -1.84 -39.67 -4.98
CA ASN A 220 -0.96 -40.79 -5.29
C ASN A 220 -0.07 -41.14 -4.10
N LYS A 221 0.33 -42.40 -4.01
CA LYS A 221 1.43 -42.87 -3.16
C LYS A 221 2.43 -43.59 -4.06
N TYR A 222 3.70 -43.21 -3.99
CA TYR A 222 4.76 -43.81 -4.80
C TYR A 222 6.09 -43.84 -4.04
N HIS A 223 6.98 -44.70 -4.49
CA HIS A 223 8.37 -44.77 -4.03
C HIS A 223 9.25 -44.02 -5.03
N ASP A 224 10.19 -43.22 -4.53
CA ASP A 224 11.23 -42.63 -5.39
C ASP A 224 12.34 -43.66 -5.69
N SER A 225 13.37 -43.24 -6.42
CA SER A 225 14.54 -44.09 -6.73
C SER A 225 15.30 -44.59 -5.51
N ASP A 226 15.09 -43.94 -4.36
CA ASP A 226 15.81 -44.15 -3.11
C ASP A 226 14.93 -44.90 -2.08
N ASP A 227 13.81 -45.48 -2.54
CA ASP A 227 12.81 -46.19 -1.74
C ASP A 227 12.11 -45.35 -0.65
N ASN A 228 12.10 -44.03 -0.82
CA ASN A 228 11.38 -43.15 0.09
C ASN A 228 9.89 -43.08 -0.28
N ASN A 229 9.05 -43.26 0.73
CA ASN A 229 7.60 -43.12 0.60
C ASN A 229 7.19 -41.66 0.36
N HIS A 230 6.64 -41.40 -0.83
CA HIS A 230 6.08 -40.11 -1.19
C HIS A 230 4.55 -40.19 -1.26
N THR A 231 3.89 -39.21 -0.63
CA THR A 231 2.43 -39.04 -0.73
C THR A 231 2.15 -37.72 -1.43
N GLU A 232 1.49 -37.80 -2.57
CA GLU A 232 0.95 -36.63 -3.28
C GLU A 232 -0.48 -36.40 -2.80
N TYR A 233 -0.77 -35.20 -2.32
CA TYR A 233 -2.10 -34.82 -1.83
C TYR A 233 -2.95 -34.20 -2.93
N GLN A 234 -4.28 -34.31 -2.78
CA GLN A 234 -5.22 -33.59 -3.64
C GLN A 234 -5.23 -32.10 -3.30
N GLN A 235 -5.65 -31.29 -4.27
CA GLN A 235 -5.91 -29.87 -4.04
C GLN A 235 -7.05 -29.70 -3.01
N ILE A 236 -6.97 -28.65 -2.20
CA ILE A 236 -7.92 -28.45 -1.10
C ILE A 236 -9.36 -28.22 -1.59
N ASP A 237 -9.52 -27.56 -2.73
CA ASP A 237 -10.79 -27.30 -3.38
C ASP A 237 -11.40 -28.57 -3.97
N TYR A 238 -10.59 -29.52 -4.46
CA TYR A 238 -11.06 -30.84 -4.86
C TYR A 238 -11.67 -31.59 -3.67
N TYR A 239 -10.94 -31.66 -2.55
CA TYR A 239 -11.42 -32.29 -1.32
C TYR A 239 -12.74 -31.67 -0.84
N TRP A 240 -12.79 -30.34 -0.74
CA TRP A 240 -13.99 -29.64 -0.29
C TRP A 240 -15.13 -29.77 -1.30
N ASN A 241 -14.87 -29.77 -2.59
CA ASN A 241 -15.90 -29.97 -3.60
C ASN A 241 -16.58 -31.35 -3.46
N LYS A 242 -15.80 -32.42 -3.22
CA LYS A 242 -16.35 -33.75 -2.94
C LYS A 242 -17.17 -33.78 -1.65
N THR A 243 -16.61 -33.22 -0.57
CA THR A 243 -17.26 -33.16 0.74
C THR A 243 -18.57 -32.37 0.70
N LEU A 244 -18.60 -31.24 0.01
CA LEU A 244 -19.76 -30.36 -0.08
C LEU A 244 -20.81 -30.83 -1.12
N SER A 245 -20.44 -31.79 -1.98
CA SER A 245 -21.37 -32.43 -2.92
C SER A 245 -22.17 -33.57 -2.28
N LEU A 246 -21.89 -33.92 -1.03
CA LEU A 246 -22.66 -34.91 -0.29
C LEU A 246 -24.10 -34.44 -0.12
N THR A 247 -25.03 -35.37 -0.38
CA THR A 247 -26.47 -35.15 -0.25
C THR A 247 -27.04 -35.99 0.89
N THR A 248 -28.11 -35.48 1.47
CA THR A 248 -28.96 -36.24 2.39
C THR A 248 -29.72 -37.33 1.62
N SER A 249 -30.36 -38.25 2.35
CA SER A 249 -31.25 -39.26 1.76
C SER A 249 -32.39 -38.68 0.91
N PHE A 250 -32.73 -37.40 1.10
CA PHE A 250 -33.75 -36.68 0.35
C PHE A 250 -33.20 -35.93 -0.87
N GLY A 251 -31.91 -36.09 -1.21
CA GLY A 251 -31.26 -35.40 -2.32
C GLY A 251 -30.91 -33.94 -2.07
N LEU A 252 -31.13 -33.42 -0.85
CA LEU A 252 -30.75 -32.06 -0.47
C LEU A 252 -29.27 -31.97 -0.07
N PRO A 253 -28.59 -30.81 -0.27
CA PRO A 253 -27.21 -30.63 0.18
C PRO A 253 -27.05 -30.91 1.67
N LYS A 254 -26.06 -31.73 2.04
CA LYS A 254 -25.84 -32.13 3.44
C LYS A 254 -25.25 -31.00 4.29
N TYR A 255 -24.46 -30.12 3.68
CA TYR A 255 -23.70 -29.07 4.36
C TYR A 255 -23.87 -27.68 3.70
N PRO A 256 -25.10 -27.11 3.65
CA PRO A 256 -25.35 -25.87 2.92
C PRO A 256 -24.65 -24.65 3.53
N THR A 257 -24.60 -24.53 4.86
CA THR A 257 -23.97 -23.40 5.53
C THR A 257 -22.45 -23.49 5.44
N LEU A 258 -21.90 -24.69 5.65
CA LEU A 258 -20.47 -24.96 5.50
C LEU A 258 -20.01 -24.69 4.06
N SER A 259 -20.80 -25.09 3.06
CA SER A 259 -20.52 -24.81 1.65
C SER A 259 -20.35 -23.32 1.38
N LYS A 260 -21.22 -22.49 1.96
CA LYS A 260 -21.15 -21.04 1.83
C LYS A 260 -19.86 -20.46 2.42
N ILE A 261 -19.46 -20.91 3.62
CA ILE A 261 -18.23 -20.45 4.27
C ILE A 261 -16.98 -20.90 3.51
N VAL A 262 -16.85 -22.20 3.27
CA VAL A 262 -15.65 -22.80 2.65
C VAL A 262 -15.39 -22.18 1.29
N LYS A 263 -16.41 -22.05 0.43
CA LYS A 263 -16.26 -21.43 -0.89
C LYS A 263 -15.77 -19.98 -0.82
N ASN A 264 -16.25 -19.21 0.15
CA ASN A 264 -15.81 -17.81 0.32
C ASN A 264 -14.40 -17.69 0.90
N ILE A 265 -13.92 -18.67 1.66
CA ILE A 265 -12.55 -18.67 2.16
C ILE A 265 -11.58 -19.11 1.06
N LEU A 266 -11.92 -20.14 0.27
CA LEU A 266 -11.02 -20.68 -0.76
C LEU A 266 -10.78 -19.72 -1.93
N ILE A 267 -11.55 -18.62 -2.03
CA ILE A 267 -11.30 -17.52 -2.99
C ILE A 267 -10.39 -16.41 -2.42
N ILE A 268 -10.03 -16.48 -1.14
CA ILE A 268 -9.11 -15.50 -0.54
C ILE A 268 -7.72 -15.78 -1.11
N SER A 269 -7.11 -14.74 -1.68
CA SER A 269 -5.75 -14.84 -2.24
C SER A 269 -4.74 -15.18 -1.13
N HIS A 270 -3.85 -16.14 -1.43
CA HIS A 270 -2.81 -16.62 -0.53
C HIS A 270 -1.41 -16.08 -0.85
N GLY A 271 -1.28 -15.21 -1.86
CA GLY A 271 0.01 -14.65 -2.27
C GLY A 271 -0.11 -13.59 -3.36
N ASN A 272 1.00 -12.97 -3.71
CA ASN A 272 1.01 -11.90 -4.72
C ASN A 272 0.86 -12.41 -6.15
N LEU A 273 0.92 -13.73 -6.37
CA LEU A 273 1.02 -14.27 -7.71
C LEU A 273 -0.27 -14.05 -8.53
N ASP A 274 -1.45 -13.99 -7.91
CA ASP A 274 -2.69 -13.70 -8.65
C ASP A 274 -2.61 -12.32 -9.34
N ALA A 275 -2.03 -11.33 -8.64
CA ALA A 275 -1.79 -10.00 -9.20
C ALA A 275 -0.69 -10.02 -10.27
N GLU A 276 0.41 -10.73 -10.02
CA GLU A 276 1.51 -10.87 -10.99
C GLU A 276 1.07 -11.56 -12.28
N ARG A 277 0.26 -12.63 -12.19
CA ARG A 277 -0.36 -13.25 -13.36
C ARG A 277 -1.28 -12.29 -14.08
N GLY A 278 -2.06 -11.49 -13.34
CA GLY A 278 -2.85 -10.39 -13.91
C GLY A 278 -1.99 -9.45 -14.75
N PHE A 279 -0.80 -9.10 -14.27
CA PHE A 279 0.17 -8.28 -15.01
C PHE A 279 0.78 -9.01 -16.21
N SER A 280 1.17 -10.29 -16.10
CA SER A 280 1.70 -11.05 -17.25
C SER A 280 0.67 -11.18 -18.36
N ILE A 281 -0.60 -11.42 -18.02
CA ILE A 281 -1.62 -11.43 -19.05
C ILE A 281 -1.78 -10.02 -19.62
N ASN A 282 -1.56 -8.94 -18.83
CA ASN A 282 -1.70 -7.55 -19.31
C ASN A 282 -0.64 -7.23 -20.35
N GLU A 283 0.56 -7.76 -20.19
CA GLU A 283 1.63 -7.68 -21.18
C GLU A 283 1.19 -8.21 -22.56
N HIS A 284 0.41 -9.29 -22.59
CA HIS A 284 -0.15 -9.81 -23.85
C HIS A 284 -1.29 -8.95 -24.43
N ILE A 285 -1.95 -8.13 -23.63
CA ILE A 285 -3.06 -7.25 -24.06
C ILE A 285 -2.54 -5.87 -24.48
N VAL A 286 -1.59 -5.32 -23.73
CA VAL A 286 -0.95 -4.02 -23.92
C VAL A 286 0.38 -4.24 -24.62
N THR A 287 0.33 -4.35 -25.94
CA THR A 287 1.52 -4.56 -26.79
C THR A 287 2.14 -3.23 -27.21
N GLU A 288 3.37 -3.24 -27.74
CA GLU A 288 4.04 -2.04 -28.27
C GLU A 288 3.23 -1.32 -29.36
N ASN A 289 2.45 -2.08 -30.14
CA ASN A 289 1.56 -1.56 -31.18
C ASN A 289 0.19 -1.10 -30.63
N ARG A 290 -0.06 -1.31 -29.33
CA ARG A 290 -1.35 -1.06 -28.65
C ARG A 290 -1.14 -0.45 -27.26
N THR A 291 -0.29 0.57 -27.18
CA THR A 291 0.09 1.25 -25.94
C THR A 291 -0.97 2.22 -25.42
N LEU A 292 -1.85 2.73 -26.29
CA LEU A 292 -2.87 3.72 -25.97
C LEU A 292 -4.24 3.07 -25.70
N LEU A 293 -4.33 2.20 -24.70
CA LEU A 293 -5.62 1.66 -24.25
C LEU A 293 -6.14 2.40 -23.03
N SER A 294 -7.41 2.82 -23.09
CA SER A 294 -8.11 3.26 -21.89
C SER A 294 -8.27 2.12 -20.90
N LEU A 295 -8.41 2.44 -19.61
CA LEU A 295 -8.72 1.45 -18.57
C LEU A 295 -9.97 0.63 -18.93
N SER A 296 -11.02 1.29 -19.45
CA SER A 296 -12.23 0.63 -19.95
C SER A 296 -11.93 -0.42 -21.02
N SER A 297 -11.01 -0.11 -21.94
CA SER A 297 -10.60 -1.02 -23.02
C SER A 297 -9.83 -2.22 -22.47
N ILE A 298 -8.89 -1.99 -21.55
CA ILE A 298 -8.13 -3.06 -20.87
C ILE A 298 -9.09 -3.99 -20.12
N ASN A 299 -10.03 -3.43 -19.35
CA ASN A 299 -11.03 -4.20 -18.60
C ASN A 299 -11.96 -5.00 -19.53
N GLY A 300 -12.37 -4.44 -20.67
CA GLY A 300 -13.18 -5.14 -21.66
C GLY A 300 -12.45 -6.33 -22.29
N LEU A 301 -11.16 -6.16 -22.63
CA LEU A 301 -10.33 -7.22 -23.19
C LEU A 301 -10.06 -8.32 -22.16
N ARG A 302 -9.75 -7.93 -20.92
CA ARG A 302 -9.64 -8.80 -19.75
C ARG A 302 -10.87 -9.67 -19.61
N SER A 303 -12.03 -9.04 -19.52
CA SER A 303 -13.32 -9.73 -19.37
C SER A 303 -13.59 -10.70 -20.52
N THR A 304 -13.20 -10.34 -21.74
CA THR A 304 -13.33 -11.21 -22.91
C THR A 304 -12.40 -12.42 -22.82
N TRP A 305 -11.14 -12.19 -22.45
CA TRP A 305 -10.15 -13.26 -22.27
C TRP A 305 -10.55 -14.22 -21.15
N ASP A 306 -11.00 -13.69 -20.02
CA ASP A 306 -11.52 -14.49 -18.91
C ASP A 306 -12.74 -15.30 -19.35
N ALA A 307 -13.69 -14.70 -20.07
CA ALA A 307 -14.83 -15.42 -20.62
C ALA A 307 -14.42 -16.57 -21.56
N ILE A 308 -13.38 -16.37 -22.40
CA ILE A 308 -12.81 -17.45 -23.23
C ILE A 308 -12.18 -18.55 -22.38
N LYS A 309 -11.42 -18.19 -21.35
CA LYS A 309 -10.79 -19.15 -20.45
C LYS A 309 -11.83 -19.99 -19.71
N PHE A 310 -12.84 -19.35 -19.12
CA PHE A 310 -13.86 -20.01 -18.30
C PHE A 310 -14.93 -20.73 -19.10
N TYR A 311 -15.57 -20.08 -20.08
CA TYR A 311 -16.68 -20.67 -20.82
C TYR A 311 -16.23 -21.40 -22.09
N GLY A 312 -15.14 -20.95 -22.70
CA GLY A 312 -14.56 -21.57 -23.88
C GLY A 312 -13.54 -22.66 -23.59
N VAL A 313 -13.17 -22.90 -22.32
CA VAL A 313 -12.06 -23.78 -21.92
C VAL A 313 -10.77 -23.41 -22.68
N GLY A 314 -10.50 -22.11 -22.78
CA GLY A 314 -9.37 -21.55 -23.53
C GLY A 314 -9.57 -21.52 -25.06
N SER A 315 -10.70 -21.99 -25.57
CA SER A 315 -11.01 -22.04 -27.01
C SER A 315 -12.15 -21.09 -27.38
N PRO A 316 -11.90 -20.03 -28.17
CA PRO A 316 -12.93 -19.05 -28.55
C PRO A 316 -14.13 -19.66 -29.28
N HIS A 317 -13.90 -20.67 -30.13
CA HIS A 317 -14.94 -21.33 -30.92
C HIS A 317 -15.96 -22.11 -30.08
N ARG A 318 -15.65 -22.39 -28.80
CA ARG A 318 -16.56 -23.09 -27.88
C ARG A 318 -17.54 -22.15 -27.18
N ILE A 319 -17.39 -20.85 -27.36
CA ILE A 319 -18.26 -19.86 -26.74
C ILE A 319 -19.49 -19.66 -27.62
N SER A 320 -20.65 -19.96 -27.06
CA SER A 320 -21.92 -19.68 -27.73
C SER A 320 -22.17 -18.15 -27.78
N ILE A 321 -22.27 -17.61 -29.00
CA ILE A 321 -22.56 -16.19 -29.21
C ILE A 321 -24.03 -15.92 -28.88
N LYS A 322 -24.27 -15.14 -27.83
CA LYS A 322 -25.61 -14.73 -27.41
C LYS A 322 -26.05 -13.48 -28.19
N ILE A 323 -27.37 -13.31 -28.36
CA ILE A 323 -27.96 -12.15 -29.05
C ILE A 323 -27.52 -10.81 -28.41
N ASP A 324 -27.33 -10.78 -27.10
CA ASP A 324 -26.89 -9.56 -26.40
C ASP A 324 -25.45 -9.18 -26.72
N MET A 325 -24.58 -10.16 -27.03
CA MET A 325 -23.23 -9.88 -27.52
C MET A 325 -23.27 -9.22 -28.89
N ILE A 326 -24.14 -9.70 -29.78
CA ILE A 326 -24.35 -9.11 -31.11
C ILE A 326 -24.86 -7.67 -30.98
N ARG A 327 -25.86 -7.44 -30.13
CA ARG A 327 -26.38 -6.10 -29.84
C ARG A 327 -25.32 -5.17 -29.25
N ALA A 328 -24.47 -5.68 -28.36
CA ALA A 328 -23.38 -4.90 -27.77
C ALA A 328 -22.36 -4.45 -28.84
N VAL A 329 -21.98 -5.33 -29.76
CA VAL A 329 -21.10 -4.99 -30.90
C VAL A 329 -21.75 -3.94 -31.80
N GLN A 330 -23.03 -4.10 -32.13
CA GLN A 330 -23.76 -3.13 -32.96
C GLN A 330 -23.80 -1.72 -32.32
N LYS A 331 -23.90 -1.65 -30.98
CA LYS A 331 -23.92 -0.37 -30.23
C LYS A 331 -22.53 0.21 -29.94
N SER A 332 -21.46 -0.56 -30.10
CA SER A 332 -20.10 -0.19 -29.68
C SER A 332 -19.64 1.17 -30.21
N LYS A 333 -19.93 1.49 -31.47
CA LYS A 333 -19.54 2.77 -32.07
C LYS A 333 -20.27 3.97 -31.43
N SER A 334 -21.55 3.81 -31.13
CA SER A 334 -22.34 4.84 -30.46
C SER A 334 -21.85 5.06 -29.02
N VAL A 335 -21.59 3.96 -28.29
CA VAL A 335 -21.03 4.03 -26.92
C VAL A 335 -19.67 4.72 -26.91
N TYR A 336 -18.76 4.37 -27.83
CA TYR A 336 -17.45 5.01 -27.94
C TYR A 336 -17.56 6.52 -28.20
N ASN A 337 -18.43 6.93 -29.14
CA ASN A 337 -18.62 8.35 -29.43
C ASN A 337 -19.16 9.12 -28.21
N GLN A 338 -20.07 8.51 -27.45
CA GLN A 338 -20.62 9.11 -26.23
C GLN A 338 -19.56 9.25 -25.12
N GLU A 339 -18.69 8.25 -24.95
CA GLU A 339 -17.56 8.30 -24.01
C GLU A 339 -16.60 9.43 -24.38
N GLN A 340 -16.27 9.59 -25.66
CA GLN A 340 -15.40 10.68 -26.15
C GLN A 340 -16.00 12.07 -25.88
N LEU A 341 -17.31 12.23 -26.05
CA LEU A 341 -17.99 13.49 -25.72
C LEU A 341 -17.95 13.78 -24.21
N SER A 342 -18.17 12.76 -23.39
CA SER A 342 -18.08 12.87 -21.92
C SER A 342 -16.67 13.28 -21.48
N LEU A 343 -15.63 12.64 -22.02
CA LEU A 343 -14.23 12.96 -21.70
C LEU A 343 -13.87 14.39 -22.10
N LYS A 344 -14.31 14.86 -23.27
CA LYS A 344 -14.13 16.26 -23.67
C LYS A 344 -14.84 17.23 -22.73
N SER A 345 -16.06 16.93 -22.31
CA SER A 345 -16.80 17.78 -21.38
C SER A 345 -16.14 17.87 -20.00
N LEU A 346 -15.54 16.76 -19.52
CA LEU A 346 -14.82 16.73 -18.25
C LEU A 346 -13.54 17.54 -18.33
N ALA A 347 -12.75 17.38 -19.40
CA ALA A 347 -11.53 18.15 -19.62
C ALA A 347 -11.81 19.67 -19.70
N ASN A 348 -12.91 20.07 -20.35
CA ASN A 348 -13.31 21.47 -20.38
C ASN A 348 -13.67 21.99 -18.99
N ARG A 349 -14.41 21.22 -18.17
CA ARG A 349 -14.74 21.60 -16.79
C ARG A 349 -13.52 21.74 -15.90
N GLU A 350 -12.56 20.82 -16.01
CA GLU A 350 -11.30 20.88 -15.27
C GLU A 350 -10.47 22.10 -15.67
N LYS A 351 -10.43 22.42 -16.97
CA LYS A 351 -9.76 23.62 -17.47
C LYS A 351 -10.42 24.90 -16.93
N GLU A 352 -11.75 24.99 -17.00
CA GLU A 352 -12.51 26.13 -16.44
C GLU A 352 -12.29 26.28 -14.92
N GLN A 353 -12.20 25.17 -14.18
CA GLN A 353 -11.89 25.20 -12.75
C GLN A 353 -10.46 25.66 -12.48
N SER A 354 -9.48 25.17 -13.26
CA SER A 354 -8.09 25.59 -13.14
C SER A 354 -7.92 27.07 -13.45
N GLU A 355 -8.55 27.58 -14.51
CA GLU A 355 -8.51 29.00 -14.88
C GLU A 355 -9.14 29.88 -13.79
N LYS A 356 -10.26 29.45 -13.18
CA LYS A 356 -10.87 30.13 -12.03
C LYS A 356 -9.95 30.13 -10.82
N HIS A 357 -9.35 28.99 -10.47
CA HIS A 357 -8.41 28.90 -9.35
C HIS A 357 -7.17 29.76 -9.56
N GLU A 358 -6.62 29.82 -10.77
CA GLU A 358 -5.48 30.66 -11.09
C GLU A 358 -5.83 32.15 -11.00
N HIS A 359 -7.00 32.54 -11.50
CA HIS A 359 -7.49 33.91 -11.38
C HIS A 359 -7.66 34.33 -9.91
N THR A 360 -8.35 33.53 -9.11
CA THR A 360 -8.56 33.80 -7.68
C THR A 360 -7.25 33.85 -6.90
N ASN A 361 -6.31 32.93 -7.18
CA ASN A 361 -4.99 32.96 -6.54
C ASN A 361 -4.19 34.20 -6.94
N GLY A 362 -4.27 34.64 -8.20
CA GLY A 362 -3.65 35.85 -8.69
C GLY A 362 -4.18 37.11 -8.01
N GLU A 363 -5.50 37.21 -7.82
CA GLU A 363 -6.14 38.31 -7.09
C GLU A 363 -5.77 38.32 -5.61
N MET A 364 -5.77 37.14 -4.96
CA MET A 364 -5.37 37.00 -3.56
C MET A 364 -3.91 37.43 -3.34
N LYS A 365 -3.02 37.06 -4.27
CA LYS A 365 -1.60 37.47 -4.22
C LYS A 365 -1.45 39.00 -4.29
N LYS A 366 -2.18 39.67 -5.20
CA LYS A 366 -2.18 41.14 -5.29
C LYS A 366 -2.65 41.80 -3.99
N LEU A 367 -3.66 41.23 -3.32
CA LEU A 367 -4.15 41.74 -2.04
C LEU A 367 -3.12 41.53 -0.91
N ILE A 368 -2.39 40.42 -0.89
CA ILE A 368 -1.29 40.17 0.07
C ILE A 368 -0.14 41.15 -0.16
N ASP A 369 0.29 41.35 -1.41
CA ASP A 369 1.37 42.28 -1.74
C ASP A 369 1.01 43.72 -1.35
N ARG A 370 -0.25 44.12 -1.60
CA ARG A 370 -0.76 45.43 -1.20
C ARG A 370 -0.82 45.61 0.32
N GLU A 371 -1.26 44.59 1.05
CA GLU A 371 -1.27 44.61 2.53
C GLU A 371 0.14 44.77 3.10
N ASN A 372 1.11 44.01 2.58
CA ASN A 372 2.51 44.10 3.03
C ASN A 372 3.12 45.50 2.78
N GLN A 373 2.81 46.12 1.63
CA GLN A 373 3.22 47.49 1.35
C GLN A 373 2.62 48.47 2.37
N LEU A 374 1.33 48.36 2.67
CA LEU A 374 0.66 49.24 3.65
C LEU A 374 1.20 49.05 5.06
N LEU A 375 1.46 47.80 5.49
CA LEU A 375 2.08 47.50 6.79
C LEU A 375 3.48 48.10 6.91
N SER A 376 4.30 48.01 5.86
CA SER A 376 5.64 48.64 5.85
C SER A 376 5.55 50.17 5.99
N LYS A 377 4.57 50.79 5.30
CA LYS A 377 4.33 52.23 5.37
C LYS A 377 3.83 52.65 6.75
N GLN A 378 2.93 51.87 7.35
CA GLN A 378 2.44 52.09 8.72
C GLN A 378 3.58 52.05 9.74
N LYS A 379 4.47 51.06 9.64
CA LYS A 379 5.65 50.96 10.51
C LYS A 379 6.55 52.18 10.39
N GLY A 380 6.84 52.62 9.16
CA GLY A 380 7.66 53.82 8.93
C GLY A 380 7.01 55.11 9.45
N LEU A 381 5.68 55.21 9.41
CA LEU A 381 4.95 56.35 9.99
C LEU A 381 4.95 56.31 11.52
N HIS A 382 4.83 55.14 12.15
CA HIS A 382 4.98 55.02 13.61
C HIS A 382 6.38 55.43 14.09
N ASP A 383 7.43 55.06 13.34
CA ASP A 383 8.79 55.48 13.66
C ASP A 383 8.95 57.02 13.57
N LYS A 384 8.32 57.64 12.55
CA LYS A 384 8.28 59.10 12.43
C LYS A 384 7.47 59.77 13.55
N GLN A 385 6.32 59.18 13.91
CA GLN A 385 5.47 59.67 15.00
C GLN A 385 6.24 59.66 16.32
N LYS A 386 6.96 58.57 16.61
CA LYS A 386 7.78 58.45 17.82
C LYS A 386 8.88 59.52 17.87
N LYS A 387 9.52 59.81 16.73
CA LYS A 387 10.53 60.89 16.63
C LYS A 387 9.90 62.27 16.85
N ALA A 388 8.73 62.54 16.25
CA ALA A 388 8.02 63.80 16.44
C ALA A 388 7.58 63.98 17.91
N GLN A 389 7.12 62.91 18.56
CA GLN A 389 6.77 62.94 19.98
C GLN A 389 7.99 63.22 20.87
N LEU A 390 9.15 62.63 20.57
CA LEU A 390 10.39 62.93 21.29
C LEU A 390 10.79 64.41 21.15
N LEU A 391 10.59 65.02 19.99
CA LEU A 391 10.83 66.46 19.78
C LEU A 391 9.86 67.32 20.60
N VAL A 392 8.60 66.92 20.70
CA VAL A 392 7.61 67.59 21.56
C VAL A 392 8.01 67.48 23.03
N ASP A 393 8.44 66.29 23.47
CA ASP A 393 8.84 66.04 24.86
C ASP A 393 10.12 66.82 25.22
N GLU A 394 11.10 66.87 24.30
CA GLU A 394 12.31 67.68 24.44
C GLU A 394 11.97 69.18 24.49
N GLY A 395 11.09 69.65 23.59
CA GLY A 395 10.58 71.02 23.61
C GLY A 395 9.90 71.36 24.94
N ARG A 396 9.11 70.45 25.50
CA ARG A 396 8.47 70.64 26.83
C ARG A 396 9.49 70.73 27.96
N GLN A 397 10.54 69.91 27.92
CA GLN A 397 11.60 69.95 28.92
C GLN A 397 12.42 71.25 28.83
N GLN A 398 12.72 71.70 27.61
CA GLN A 398 13.39 72.99 27.39
C GLN A 398 12.54 74.16 27.85
N LEU A 399 11.22 74.11 27.61
CA LEU A 399 10.27 75.12 28.10
C LEU A 399 10.24 75.18 29.63
N ASP A 400 10.15 74.04 30.32
CA ASP A 400 10.16 73.98 31.79
C ASP A 400 11.46 74.54 32.38
N ASN A 401 12.61 74.25 31.74
CA ASN A 401 13.90 74.80 32.15
C ASN A 401 14.04 76.30 31.89
N ALA A 402 13.53 76.81 30.76
CA ALA A 402 13.54 78.23 30.42
C ALA A 402 12.63 79.04 31.36
N LEU A 403 11.46 78.50 31.71
CA LEU A 403 10.53 79.10 32.68
C LEU A 403 11.16 79.20 34.08
N LYS A 404 11.93 78.20 34.52
CA LYS A 404 12.68 78.25 35.80
C LYS A 404 13.80 79.30 35.81
N LYS A 405 14.37 79.63 34.65
CA LYS A 405 15.46 80.61 34.49
C LYS A 405 14.96 82.02 34.13
N ALA A 406 13.65 82.20 33.94
CA ALA A 406 13.03 83.44 33.45
C ALA A 406 13.59 83.93 32.09
N ASP A 407 14.01 83.00 31.23
CA ASP A 407 14.50 83.31 29.87
C ASP A 407 13.36 83.26 28.86
N ILE A 408 12.93 84.44 28.41
CA ILE A 408 11.78 84.59 27.51
C ILE A 408 12.12 84.13 26.08
N ILE A 409 13.38 84.25 25.64
CA ILE A 409 13.78 83.91 24.27
C ILE A 409 13.82 82.38 24.11
N ASP A 410 14.43 81.70 25.08
CA ASP A 410 14.48 80.23 25.09
C ASP A 410 13.07 79.61 25.24
N ALA A 411 12.18 80.24 26.01
CA ALA A 411 10.80 79.81 26.13
C ALA A 411 10.01 79.93 24.81
N GLN A 412 10.24 80.99 24.03
CA GLN A 412 9.62 81.15 22.71
C GLN A 412 10.13 80.12 21.70
N ALA A 413 11.43 79.82 21.71
CA ALA A 413 12.03 78.79 20.86
C ALA A 413 11.50 77.39 21.18
N ALA A 414 11.38 77.06 22.47
CA ALA A 414 10.81 75.79 22.93
C ALA A 414 9.33 75.64 22.55
N ASN A 415 8.54 76.72 22.63
CA ASN A 415 7.13 76.69 22.23
C ASN A 415 6.94 76.54 20.71
N ALA A 416 7.83 77.12 19.91
CA ALA A 416 7.83 76.91 18.46
C ALA A 416 8.19 75.46 18.08
N LEU A 417 9.12 74.82 18.81
CA LEU A 417 9.46 73.40 18.65
C LEU A 417 8.29 72.47 18.99
N ILE A 418 7.57 72.75 20.07
CA ILE A 418 6.34 72.02 20.44
C ILE A 418 5.29 72.17 19.34
N GLY A 419 5.04 73.39 18.86
CA GLY A 419 4.06 73.65 17.80
C GLY A 419 4.37 72.90 16.50
N ALA A 420 5.63 72.91 16.05
CA ALA A 420 6.07 72.17 14.87
C ALA A 420 5.96 70.64 15.06
N GLY A 421 6.29 70.14 16.25
CA GLY A 421 6.16 68.73 16.60
C GLY A 421 4.70 68.26 16.63
N ASP A 422 3.80 69.04 17.25
CA ASP A 422 2.37 68.74 17.33
C ASP A 422 1.70 68.76 15.94
N GLU A 423 2.06 69.71 15.08
CA GLU A 423 1.59 69.74 13.69
C GLU A 423 2.04 68.49 12.91
N GLN A 424 3.30 68.09 13.10
CA GLN A 424 3.84 66.88 12.47
C GLN A 424 3.15 65.60 12.98
N VAL A 425 2.88 65.50 14.29
CA VAL A 425 2.13 64.38 14.88
C VAL A 425 0.70 64.31 14.32
N LYS A 426 0.04 65.45 14.13
CA LYS A 426 -1.30 65.52 13.56
C LYS A 426 -1.34 65.01 12.11
N LEU A 427 -0.42 65.48 11.26
CA LEU A 427 -0.31 65.04 9.87
C LEU A 427 -0.02 63.54 9.75
N ILE A 428 0.86 63.00 10.61
CA ILE A 428 1.17 61.57 10.64
C ILE A 428 -0.04 60.75 11.10
N SER A 429 -0.80 61.25 12.08
CA SER A 429 -2.00 60.58 12.60
C SER A 429 -3.11 60.49 11.54
N ASP A 430 -3.31 61.54 10.74
CA ASP A 430 -4.27 61.54 9.63
C ASP A 430 -3.87 60.53 8.53
N GLU A 431 -2.57 60.39 8.25
CA GLU A 431 -2.08 59.41 7.29
C GLU A 431 -2.17 57.96 7.81
N LEU A 432 -1.89 57.74 9.09
CA LEU A 432 -2.08 56.45 9.75
C LEU A 432 -3.55 56.01 9.76
N PHE A 433 -4.48 56.94 9.96
CA PHE A 433 -5.91 56.66 9.90
C PHE A 433 -6.33 56.14 8.51
N LYS A 434 -5.87 56.79 7.43
CA LYS A 434 -6.16 56.36 6.05
C LYS A 434 -5.60 54.98 5.74
N ILE A 435 -4.37 54.69 6.16
CA ILE A 435 -3.74 53.38 5.95
C ILE A 435 -4.47 52.29 6.74
N THR A 436 -4.90 52.59 7.96
CA THR A 436 -5.64 51.64 8.80
C THR A 436 -7.00 51.30 8.20
N ASP A 437 -7.71 52.30 7.65
CA ASP A 437 -8.97 52.08 6.93
C ASP A 437 -8.79 51.22 5.66
N GLU A 438 -7.73 51.45 4.88
CA GLU A 438 -7.39 50.61 3.72
C GLU A 438 -7.06 49.16 4.12
N LEU A 439 -6.30 48.95 5.19
CA LEU A 439 -5.98 47.61 5.70
C LEU A 439 -7.25 46.86 6.15
N LEU A 440 -8.18 47.56 6.81
CA LEU A 440 -9.44 47.00 7.28
C LEU A 440 -10.35 46.59 6.10
N LYS A 441 -10.35 47.37 5.02
CA LYS A 441 -11.02 47.00 3.75
C LYS A 441 -10.41 45.74 3.14
N ILE A 442 -9.09 45.65 3.06
CA ILE A 442 -8.40 44.46 2.53
C ILE A 442 -8.68 43.22 3.38
N GLN A 443 -8.66 43.33 4.71
CA GLN A 443 -8.97 42.23 5.61
C GLN A 443 -10.41 41.74 5.45
N LYS A 444 -11.38 42.65 5.29
CA LYS A 444 -12.78 42.29 4.98
C LYS A 444 -12.90 41.52 3.67
N THR A 445 -12.21 41.95 2.62
CA THR A 445 -12.21 41.25 1.32
C THR A 445 -11.53 39.89 1.39
N LYS A 446 -10.52 39.69 2.26
CA LYS A 446 -9.89 38.38 2.49
C LYS A 446 -10.73 37.45 3.35
N SER A 447 -11.48 37.98 4.32
CA SER A 447 -12.36 37.17 5.18
C SER A 447 -13.65 36.72 4.50
N ASP A 448 -14.06 37.42 3.44
CA ASP A 448 -15.21 37.05 2.62
C ASP A 448 -14.92 37.23 1.13
N PRO A 449 -14.16 36.30 0.50
CA PRO A 449 -13.85 36.37 -0.93
C PRO A 449 -15.09 36.14 -1.81
N PHE A 450 -16.25 35.79 -1.22
CA PHE A 450 -17.53 35.57 -1.90
C PHE A 450 -18.69 36.14 -1.07
N GLY A 451 -18.95 37.45 -1.18
CA GLY A 451 -20.21 38.03 -0.69
C GLY A 451 -21.45 37.27 -1.21
N PRO A 452 -22.65 37.46 -0.62
CA PRO A 452 -23.70 36.45 -0.57
C PRO A 452 -24.29 36.13 -1.95
N ILE A 453 -23.67 35.19 -2.65
CA ILE A 453 -24.26 34.50 -3.79
C ILE A 453 -24.73 33.15 -3.29
N ILE A 454 -26.00 33.16 -2.91
CA ILE A 454 -26.99 32.12 -3.17
C ILE A 454 -26.57 30.71 -2.73
N ALA A 455 -27.10 30.34 -1.56
CA ALA A 455 -27.44 28.97 -1.23
C ALA A 455 -28.17 28.29 -2.41
N LEU A 456 -27.43 27.47 -3.18
CA LEU A 456 -28.01 26.47 -4.07
C LEU A 456 -27.14 25.20 -4.00
N ASN A 457 -27.65 24.27 -3.18
CA ASN A 457 -27.40 22.83 -3.23
C ASN A 457 -26.02 22.31 -2.76
N PHE A 458 -25.74 22.49 -1.47
CA PHE A 458 -25.02 21.47 -0.68
C PHE A 458 -26.00 20.45 -0.12
N LEU A 459 -26.67 19.71 -0.99
CA LEU A 459 -27.37 18.47 -0.67
C LEU A 459 -27.31 17.59 -1.92
N ASN A 460 -26.29 16.72 -1.99
CA ASN A 460 -26.45 15.33 -2.42
C ASN A 460 -25.20 14.53 -2.09
N GLY A 461 -25.45 13.38 -1.46
CA GLY A 461 -24.52 12.48 -0.77
C GLY A 461 -23.45 11.77 -1.62
N PRO A 462 -22.79 10.76 -1.05
CA PRO A 462 -21.70 10.04 -1.71
C PRO A 462 -22.21 9.40 -3.01
N ILE A 463 -21.44 9.57 -4.08
CA ILE A 463 -21.66 8.85 -5.34
C ILE A 463 -21.37 7.37 -5.06
N THR A 464 -22.41 6.64 -4.67
CA THR A 464 -22.48 5.19 -4.78
C THR A 464 -22.39 4.84 -6.26
N ILE A 465 -21.30 4.20 -6.66
CA ILE A 465 -21.26 3.43 -7.90
C ILE A 465 -22.09 2.17 -7.63
N SER A 466 -23.38 2.23 -7.93
CA SER A 466 -24.21 1.04 -8.02
C SER A 466 -23.89 0.29 -9.32
N PRO A 467 -23.76 -1.05 -9.28
CA PRO A 467 -23.57 -1.86 -10.48
C PRO A 467 -24.81 -1.79 -11.37
N LEU A 468 -24.61 -1.88 -12.70
CA LEU A 468 -25.68 -2.06 -13.68
C LEU A 468 -26.43 -3.37 -13.41
N SER A 469 -27.47 -3.32 -12.60
CA SER A 469 -28.46 -4.40 -12.49
C SER A 469 -29.81 -3.82 -12.07
N ASP A 470 -30.42 -2.99 -12.92
CA ASP A 470 -31.85 -2.68 -12.84
C ASP A 470 -32.40 -2.31 -14.23
N LEU A 471 -32.61 -3.35 -15.05
CA LEU A 471 -33.61 -3.35 -16.09
C LEU A 471 -34.67 -4.37 -15.67
N LYS A 472 -35.62 -3.94 -14.82
CA LYS A 472 -36.90 -4.64 -14.68
C LYS A 472 -37.78 -4.24 -15.87
N PRO A 473 -38.37 -5.21 -16.60
CA PRO A 473 -39.28 -4.91 -17.69
C PRO A 473 -40.59 -4.33 -17.15
N SER A 474 -41.06 -3.27 -17.80
CA SER A 474 -42.40 -2.71 -17.63
C SER A 474 -43.45 -3.78 -17.92
N VAL A 475 -44.23 -4.14 -16.91
CA VAL A 475 -45.48 -4.87 -17.09
C VAL A 475 -46.48 -3.88 -17.68
N SER A 476 -46.81 -4.09 -18.96
CA SER A 476 -47.94 -3.45 -19.63
C SER A 476 -48.89 -4.55 -20.06
N THR A 477 -50.05 -4.53 -19.41
CA THR A 477 -51.25 -5.31 -19.67
C THR A 477 -51.72 -5.20 -21.12
N TYR A 478 -51.88 -6.34 -21.79
CA TYR A 478 -52.92 -6.51 -22.81
C TYR A 478 -53.60 -7.87 -22.63
N SER A 479 -54.89 -7.79 -22.30
CA SER A 479 -55.84 -8.89 -22.32
C SER A 479 -56.40 -9.11 -23.74
N LYS A 480 -56.91 -10.33 -23.98
CA LYS A 480 -57.80 -10.77 -25.08
C LYS A 480 -57.07 -11.00 -26.41
N LYS A 481 -57.18 -12.14 -27.09
CA LYS A 481 -58.22 -13.17 -27.16
C LYS A 481 -57.58 -14.53 -27.46
#